data_AF-A0A8S1F9F0-F1
#
_entry.id   AF-A0A8S1F9F0-F1
#
_cell.length_a   1.000
_cell.length_b   1.000
_cell.length_c   1.000
_cell.angle_alpha   90.00
_cell.angle_beta   90.00
_cell.angle_gamma   90.00
#
_symmetry.space_group_name_H-M   'P 1'
#
loop_
_entity.id
_entity.type
_entity.pdbx_description
1 polymer ?
#
loop_
_entity_poly.entity_id
_entity_poly.type
_entity_poly.pdbx_seq_one_letter_code
_entity_poly.pdbx_strand_id
1 'polypeptide(L)'
;MIRCATNQLKTGLCRNLSSSAILHKEKKKNADYGDDGLPIDYKLKRLRAGSRRLDTFVNRATGSSGSDVTKLIMQGKVRVNNEVYTKKSYNVCVDDVIEVWKQSYPENADLAIVDRSEIVNYDITPNGYDFEVKSWKKFISDNWRSSN
;
A
#
# COMPACT_ATOMS: atom_id res chain seq x y z
N MET A 1 19.69 33.53 28.07
CA MET A 1 18.82 34.55 27.46
C MET A 1 18.76 34.27 25.96
N ILE A 2 17.54 34.14 25.40
CA ILE A 2 17.17 34.42 23.99
C ILE A 2 17.70 33.40 22.94
N ARG A 3 16.92 32.79 22.04
CA ARG A 3 15.47 32.78 21.73
C ARG A 3 15.16 31.52 20.92
N CYS A 4 13.98 30.97 21.18
CA CYS A 4 13.25 30.05 20.32
C CYS A 4 12.85 30.78 19.03
N ALA A 5 13.04 30.15 17.86
CA ALA A 5 12.46 30.60 16.60
C ALA A 5 11.91 29.40 15.83
N THR A 6 10.59 29.25 15.94
CA THR A 6 9.70 28.41 15.16
C THR A 6 9.70 28.80 13.68
N ASN A 7 9.63 27.82 12.78
CA ASN A 7 8.93 28.02 11.51
C ASN A 7 8.12 26.77 11.09
N GLN A 8 6.81 26.98 11.17
CA GLN A 8 5.69 26.27 10.55
C GLN A 8 5.79 26.36 9.00
N LEU A 9 5.12 25.62 8.11
CA LEU A 9 4.03 24.65 8.10
C LEU A 9 3.96 24.14 6.63
N LYS A 10 3.67 22.85 6.41
CA LYS A 10 2.79 22.30 5.34
C LYS A 10 2.84 20.77 5.42
N THR A 11 2.33 20.23 6.52
CA THR A 11 1.94 18.82 6.64
C THR A 11 0.43 18.75 6.47
N GLY A 12 0.00 18.08 5.40
CA GLY A 12 -1.41 17.82 5.14
C GLY A 12 -2.02 16.93 6.21
N LEU A 13 -2.86 17.54 7.04
CA LEU A 13 -4.04 16.99 7.71
C LEU A 13 -3.99 15.52 8.18
N CYS A 14 -3.33 15.26 9.31
CA CYS A 14 -3.79 14.21 10.23
C CYS A 14 -4.77 14.86 11.21
N ARG A 15 -6.08 14.63 11.03
CA ARG A 15 -7.09 15.09 11.98
C ARG A 15 -7.00 14.23 13.25
N ASN A 16 -6.60 14.85 14.35
CA ASN A 16 -6.76 14.33 15.70
C ASN A 16 -8.25 14.36 16.08
N LEU A 17 -8.78 13.25 16.58
CA LEU A 17 -9.97 13.25 17.44
C LEU A 17 -9.65 12.42 18.68
N SER A 18 -9.83 13.06 19.83
CA SER A 18 -9.60 12.55 21.18
C SER A 18 -10.88 11.92 21.74
N SER A 19 -10.68 10.77 22.39
CA SER A 19 -11.40 10.20 23.53
C SER A 19 -12.90 9.84 23.48
N SER A 20 -13.11 8.60 23.90
CA SER A 20 -14.29 7.94 24.50
C SER A 20 -15.48 7.48 23.64
N ALA A 21 -15.65 6.15 23.68
CA ALA A 21 -16.88 5.37 23.66
C ALA A 21 -17.74 5.38 22.37
N ILE A 22 -17.83 4.23 21.71
CA ILE A 22 -19.02 3.35 21.60
C ILE A 22 -18.77 2.38 20.44
N LEU A 23 -18.91 1.09 20.76
CA LEU A 23 -18.83 -0.05 19.86
C LEU A 23 -20.02 -0.03 18.88
N HIS A 24 -19.85 0.62 17.72
CA HIS A 24 -20.68 0.33 16.56
C HIS A 24 -19.86 -0.49 15.57
N LYS A 25 -20.05 -1.81 15.63
CA LYS A 25 -19.63 -2.74 14.59
C LYS A 25 -20.54 -2.54 13.38
N GLU A 26 -20.34 -1.44 12.66
CA GLU A 26 -20.93 -1.27 11.35
C GLU A 26 -20.27 -2.29 10.42
N LYS A 27 -21.03 -3.34 10.08
CA LYS A 27 -20.71 -4.18 8.92
C LYS A 27 -20.70 -3.25 7.71
N LYS A 28 -19.51 -2.80 7.31
CA LYS A 28 -19.28 -2.13 6.02
C LYS A 28 -19.85 -3.09 4.96
N LYS A 29 -21.00 -2.73 4.40
CA LYS A 29 -21.61 -3.46 3.30
C LYS A 29 -20.58 -3.47 2.18
N ASN A 30 -20.15 -4.66 1.76
CA ASN A 30 -19.42 -4.80 0.50
C ASN A 30 -20.29 -4.12 -0.55
N ALA A 31 -19.81 -3.00 -1.08
CA ALA A 31 -20.44 -2.36 -2.21
C ALA A 31 -20.47 -3.40 -3.32
N ASP A 32 -21.67 -3.77 -3.71
CA ASP A 32 -21.98 -4.56 -4.90
C ASP A 32 -21.60 -3.69 -6.11
N TYR A 33 -20.30 -3.66 -6.41
CA TYR A 33 -19.79 -3.13 -7.66
C TYR A 33 -20.23 -4.13 -8.72
N GLY A 34 -21.12 -3.68 -9.60
CA GLY A 34 -21.85 -4.50 -10.57
C GLY A 34 -21.10 -5.74 -11.02
N ASP A 35 -21.64 -6.89 -10.59
CA ASP A 35 -21.20 -8.23 -10.96
C ASP A 35 -21.15 -8.33 -12.49
N ASP A 36 -19.95 -8.21 -13.05
CA ASP A 36 -19.67 -8.38 -14.48
C ASP A 36 -19.75 -9.86 -14.90
N GLY A 37 -20.13 -10.75 -13.98
CA GLY A 37 -20.19 -12.19 -14.16
C GLY A 37 -18.81 -12.83 -14.31
N LEU A 38 -17.72 -12.06 -14.15
CA LEU A 38 -16.37 -12.59 -14.16
C LEU A 38 -15.97 -13.02 -12.75
N PRO A 39 -15.25 -14.14 -12.61
CA PRO A 39 -14.69 -14.52 -11.33
C PRO A 39 -13.80 -13.41 -10.78
N ILE A 40 -14.05 -13.02 -9.53
CA ILE A 40 -13.21 -12.08 -8.78
C ILE A 40 -11.74 -12.51 -8.91
N ASP A 41 -10.94 -11.68 -9.56
CA ASP A 41 -9.54 -11.95 -9.90
C ASP A 41 -8.58 -11.65 -8.74
N TYR A 42 -9.08 -11.03 -7.67
CA TYR A 42 -8.34 -10.74 -6.44
C TYR A 42 -8.61 -11.71 -5.30
N LYS A 43 -7.60 -11.82 -4.43
CA LYS A 43 -7.73 -12.51 -3.14
C LYS A 43 -7.77 -11.49 -2.01
N LEU A 44 -8.83 -11.52 -1.20
CA LEU A 44 -8.88 -10.79 0.06
C LEU A 44 -7.91 -11.44 1.07
N LYS A 45 -7.01 -10.64 1.63
CA LYS A 45 -6.03 -11.09 2.62
C LYS A 45 -6.03 -10.16 3.83
N ARG A 46 -5.69 -10.75 4.98
CA ARG A 46 -5.38 -10.00 6.19
C ARG A 46 -3.87 -10.05 6.45
N LEU A 47 -3.22 -8.90 6.53
CA LEU A 47 -1.79 -8.77 6.75
C LEU A 47 -1.52 -8.07 8.08
N ARG A 48 -0.73 -8.69 8.94
CA ARG A 48 -0.30 -8.09 10.21
C ARG A 48 1.05 -7.41 10.06
N ALA A 49 1.13 -6.14 10.44
CA ALA A 49 2.35 -5.35 10.36
C ALA A 49 2.51 -4.46 11.60
N GLY A 50 3.75 -4.30 12.08
CA GLY A 50 4.03 -3.46 13.25
C GLY A 50 3.91 -1.95 12.97
N SER A 51 3.90 -1.55 11.70
CA SER A 51 3.80 -0.14 11.30
C SER A 51 3.15 0.00 9.92
N ARG A 52 2.74 1.23 9.57
CA ARG A 52 2.21 1.57 8.24
C ARG A 52 3.29 1.91 7.21
N ARG A 53 4.57 1.67 7.52
CA ARG A 53 5.65 2.02 6.59
C ARG A 53 5.59 1.13 5.34
N LEU A 54 5.89 1.71 4.18
CA LEU A 54 5.84 1.03 2.87
C LEU A 54 6.73 -0.22 2.85
N ASP A 55 7.94 -0.14 3.39
CA ASP A 55 8.85 -1.28 3.50
C ASP A 55 8.27 -2.44 4.33
N THR A 56 7.66 -2.11 5.46
CA THR A 56 7.01 -3.09 6.34
C THR A 56 5.79 -3.71 5.65
N PHE A 57 4.97 -2.89 4.99
CA PHE A 57 3.79 -3.36 4.28
C PHE A 57 4.16 -4.26 3.09
N VAL A 58 5.08 -3.82 2.24
CA VAL A 58 5.52 -4.57 1.06
C VAL A 58 6.16 -5.91 1.45
N ASN A 59 6.93 -5.97 2.54
CA ASN A 59 7.43 -7.22 3.11
C ASN A 59 6.28 -8.20 3.42
N ARG A 60 5.23 -7.74 4.10
CA ARG A 60 4.08 -8.59 4.44
C ARG A 60 3.24 -8.98 3.23
N ALA A 61 3.06 -8.08 2.27
CA ALA A 61 2.24 -8.33 1.07
C ALA A 61 2.92 -9.27 0.06
N THR A 62 4.24 -9.17 -0.08
CA THR A 62 5.02 -9.98 -1.02
C THR A 62 5.58 -11.25 -0.41
N GLY A 63 5.82 -11.28 0.90
CA GLY A 63 6.55 -12.35 1.58
C GLY A 63 8.06 -12.31 1.33
N SER A 64 8.58 -11.28 0.64
CA SER A 64 10.00 -11.13 0.36
C SER A 64 10.78 -10.67 1.60
N SER A 65 12.07 -11.01 1.68
CA SER A 65 12.94 -10.60 2.78
C SER A 65 13.03 -9.06 2.90
N GLY A 66 13.23 -8.53 4.11
CA GLY A 66 13.29 -7.08 4.32
C GLY A 66 14.42 -6.37 3.55
N SER A 67 15.55 -7.08 3.34
CA SER A 67 16.67 -6.57 2.54
C SER A 67 16.30 -6.49 1.05
N ASP A 68 15.58 -7.48 0.52
CA ASP A 68 15.13 -7.46 -0.88
C ASP A 68 14.06 -6.40 -1.11
N VAL A 69 13.11 -6.25 -0.18
CA VAL A 69 12.11 -5.17 -0.22
C VAL A 69 12.77 -3.80 -0.25
N THR A 70 13.81 -3.61 0.56
CA THR A 70 14.60 -2.37 0.56
C THR A 70 15.21 -2.10 -0.80
N LYS A 71 15.83 -3.12 -1.43
CA LYS A 71 16.40 -2.98 -2.78
C LYS A 71 15.33 -2.64 -3.81
N LEU A 72 14.16 -3.29 -3.75
CA LEU A 72 13.05 -3.03 -4.68
C LEU A 72 12.59 -1.57 -4.60
N ILE A 73 12.38 -1.04 -3.39
CA ILE A 73 11.98 0.35 -3.19
C ILE A 73 13.06 1.31 -3.70
N MET A 74 14.33 1.07 -3.34
CA MET A 74 15.44 1.92 -3.77
C MET A 74 15.70 1.88 -5.29
N GLN A 75 15.37 0.78 -5.95
CA GLN A 75 15.44 0.63 -7.41
C GLN A 75 14.24 1.23 -8.15
N GLY A 76 13.27 1.83 -7.45
CA GLY A 76 12.04 2.35 -8.07
C GLY A 76 11.13 1.26 -8.63
N LYS A 77 11.22 0.03 -8.11
CA LYS A 77 10.36 -1.10 -8.50
C LYS A 77 9.04 -1.15 -7.73
N VAL A 78 8.79 -0.17 -6.87
CA VAL A 78 7.55 -0.03 -6.12
C VAL A 78 6.90 1.30 -6.48
N ARG A 79 5.61 1.25 -6.79
CA ARG A 79 4.80 2.44 -6.98
C ARG A 79 3.58 2.42 -6.09
N VAL A 80 3.10 3.61 -5.74
CA VAL A 80 1.87 3.83 -4.97
C VAL A 80 1.03 4.81 -5.78
N ASN A 81 -0.22 4.48 -6.08
CA ASN A 81 -1.15 5.33 -6.83
C ASN A 81 -0.55 5.85 -8.15
N ASN A 82 0.13 4.97 -8.90
CA ASN A 82 0.83 5.24 -10.17
C ASN A 82 2.09 6.13 -10.08
N GLU A 83 2.55 6.51 -8.89
CA GLU A 83 3.79 7.25 -8.70
C GLU A 83 4.90 6.35 -8.15
N VAL A 84 6.13 6.48 -8.64
CA VAL A 84 7.27 5.68 -8.20
C VAL A 84 7.81 6.18 -6.86
N TYR A 85 7.81 5.31 -5.84
CA TYR A 85 8.28 5.66 -4.50
C TYR A 85 9.66 5.05 -4.22
N THR A 86 10.65 5.92 -3.97
CA THR A 86 12.01 5.53 -3.53
C THR A 86 12.21 5.67 -2.02
N LYS A 87 11.25 6.29 -1.32
CA LYS A 87 11.28 6.51 0.13
C LYS A 87 10.62 5.37 0.89
N LYS A 88 11.41 4.63 1.67
CA LYS A 88 10.97 3.47 2.48
C LYS A 88 9.92 3.81 3.54
N SER A 89 9.97 5.03 4.08
CA SER A 89 9.15 5.49 5.20
C SER A 89 7.83 6.14 4.80
N TYR A 90 7.40 5.99 3.54
CA TYR A 90 6.04 6.36 3.16
C TYR A 90 5.04 5.60 4.05
N ASN A 91 4.04 6.30 4.57
CA ASN A 91 3.00 5.69 5.39
C ASN A 91 1.82 5.35 4.49
N VAL A 92 1.54 4.05 4.35
CA VAL A 92 0.41 3.59 3.56
C VAL A 92 -0.93 3.97 4.21
N CYS A 93 -1.90 4.28 3.36
CA CYS A 93 -3.24 4.74 3.71
C CYS A 93 -4.31 3.81 3.15
N VAL A 94 -5.54 3.95 3.66
CA VAL A 94 -6.71 3.31 3.04
C VAL A 94 -6.87 3.84 1.62
N ASP A 95 -7.30 2.98 0.71
CA ASP A 95 -7.47 3.22 -0.73
C ASP A 95 -6.16 3.38 -1.53
N ASP A 96 -4.99 3.26 -0.87
CA ASP A 96 -3.71 3.20 -1.61
C ASP A 96 -3.63 1.91 -2.45
N VAL A 97 -3.22 2.08 -3.70
CA VAL A 97 -2.88 0.98 -4.64
C VAL A 97 -1.37 0.89 -4.74
N ILE A 98 -0.81 -0.18 -4.17
CA ILE A 98 0.62 -0.47 -4.17
C ILE A 98 0.91 -1.53 -5.21
N GLU A 99 1.87 -1.27 -6.07
CA GLU A 99 2.35 -2.24 -7.04
C GLU A 99 3.84 -2.48 -6.93
N VAL A 100 4.21 -3.76 -6.99
CA VAL A 100 5.59 -4.20 -6.94
C VAL A 100 5.93 -4.87 -8.26
N TRP A 101 6.81 -4.23 -9.01
CA TRP A 101 7.32 -4.73 -10.28
C TRP A 101 8.05 -6.06 -10.08
N LYS A 102 7.73 -7.07 -10.90
CA LYS A 102 8.40 -8.38 -10.88
C LYS A 102 9.27 -8.58 -12.11
N GLN A 103 8.70 -8.41 -13.29
CA GLN A 103 9.39 -8.63 -14.55
C GLN A 103 8.71 -7.85 -15.68
N SER A 104 9.44 -7.63 -16.78
CA SER A 104 8.83 -7.22 -18.04
C SER A 104 7.91 -8.33 -18.55
N TYR A 105 6.84 -7.95 -19.22
CA TYR A 105 6.03 -8.92 -19.95
C TYR A 105 6.85 -9.42 -21.16
N PRO A 106 6.93 -10.74 -21.39
CA PRO A 106 7.89 -11.31 -22.36
C PRO A 106 7.58 -10.95 -23.81
N GLU A 107 6.31 -10.72 -24.15
CA GLU A 107 5.86 -10.43 -25.50
C GLU A 107 5.69 -8.93 -25.78
N ASN A 108 5.65 -8.11 -24.73
CA ASN A 108 5.46 -6.66 -24.85
C ASN A 108 6.28 -5.95 -23.77
N ALA A 109 7.35 -5.27 -24.18
CA ALA A 109 8.22 -4.53 -23.28
C ALA A 109 7.53 -3.33 -22.61
N ASP A 110 6.42 -2.84 -23.15
CA ASP A 110 5.63 -1.75 -22.58
C ASP A 110 4.73 -2.22 -21.42
N LEU A 111 4.62 -3.53 -21.22
CA LEU A 111 3.87 -4.14 -20.13
C LEU A 111 4.78 -4.82 -19.13
N ALA A 112 4.34 -4.85 -17.88
CA ALA A 112 5.04 -5.46 -16.76
C ALA A 112 4.10 -6.40 -16.00
N ILE A 113 4.68 -7.48 -15.48
CA ILE A 113 4.03 -8.34 -14.51
C ILE A 113 4.35 -7.79 -13.11
N VAL A 114 3.31 -7.52 -12.33
CA VAL A 114 3.39 -6.89 -11.02
C VAL A 114 2.58 -7.66 -9.98
N ASP A 115 2.95 -7.50 -8.72
CA ASP A 115 2.07 -7.84 -7.60
C ASP A 115 1.36 -6.56 -7.17
N ARG A 116 0.03 -6.51 -7.34
CA ARG A 116 -0.81 -5.38 -6.93
C ARG A 116 -1.48 -5.67 -5.59
N SER A 117 -1.47 -4.69 -4.70
CA SER A 117 -2.15 -4.71 -3.41
C SER A 117 -2.91 -3.41 -3.20
N GLU A 118 -4.22 -3.49 -3.02
CA GLU A 118 -5.08 -2.34 -2.69
C GLU A 118 -5.49 -2.45 -1.23
N ILE A 119 -5.32 -1.36 -0.47
CA ILE A 119 -5.67 -1.32 0.96
C ILE A 119 -7.15 -0.96 1.09
N VAL A 120 -7.97 -1.92 1.51
CA VAL A 120 -9.42 -1.72 1.70
C VAL A 120 -9.70 -1.07 3.05
N ASN A 121 -8.98 -1.50 4.07
CA ASN A 121 -9.09 -0.98 5.44
C ASN A 121 -7.89 -1.42 6.28
N TYR A 122 -7.72 -0.85 7.47
CA TYR A 122 -6.87 -1.42 8.50
C TYR A 122 -7.37 -1.09 9.90
N ASP A 123 -7.19 -2.04 10.83
CA ASP A 123 -7.48 -1.85 12.25
C ASP A 123 -6.18 -1.65 13.03
N ILE A 124 -6.19 -0.74 14.00
CA ILE A 124 -5.07 -0.55 14.93
C ILE A 124 -5.19 -1.58 16.05
N THR A 125 -4.15 -2.36 16.28
CA THR A 125 -4.07 -3.37 17.33
C THR A 125 -2.96 -3.03 18.32
N PRO A 126 -2.94 -3.61 19.54
CA PRO A 126 -1.84 -3.39 20.49
C PRO A 126 -0.46 -3.76 19.93
N ASN A 127 -0.41 -4.65 18.93
CA ASN A 127 0.82 -5.14 18.30
C ASN A 127 1.14 -4.45 16.95
N GLY A 128 0.35 -3.43 16.56
CA GLY A 128 0.54 -2.70 15.30
C GLY A 128 -0.76 -2.54 14.51
N TYR A 129 -0.81 -3.09 13.31
CA TYR A 129 -1.87 -2.90 12.33
C TYR A 129 -2.27 -4.23 11.69
N ASP A 130 -3.57 -4.45 11.59
CA ASP A 130 -4.16 -5.55 10.83
C ASP A 130 -4.80 -4.96 9.56
N PHE A 131 -4.13 -5.10 8.42
CA PHE A 131 -4.58 -4.60 7.12
C PHE A 131 -5.50 -5.59 6.44
N GLU A 132 -6.59 -5.10 5.86
CA GLU A 132 -7.42 -5.81 4.90
C GLU A 132 -7.08 -5.33 3.50
N VAL A 133 -6.64 -6.25 2.64
CA VAL A 133 -6.12 -5.91 1.32
C VAL A 133 -6.73 -6.81 0.24
N LYS A 134 -7.02 -6.22 -0.91
CA LYS A 134 -7.20 -6.99 -2.15
C LYS A 134 -5.82 -7.23 -2.75
N SER A 135 -5.53 -8.47 -3.10
CA SER A 135 -4.22 -8.89 -3.59
C SER A 135 -4.37 -9.59 -4.94
N TRP A 136 -3.71 -9.03 -5.95
CA TRP A 136 -3.53 -9.64 -7.26
C TRP A 136 -2.09 -10.11 -7.38
N LYS A 137 -1.90 -11.32 -7.91
CA LYS A 137 -0.59 -11.87 -8.23
C LYS A 137 -0.47 -11.96 -9.74
N LYS A 138 0.71 -11.63 -10.27
CA LYS A 138 0.96 -11.59 -11.72
C LYS A 138 -0.02 -10.69 -12.48
N PHE A 139 -0.37 -9.56 -11.89
CA PHE A 139 -1.19 -8.54 -12.54
C PHE A 139 -0.42 -7.90 -13.70
N ILE A 140 -1.08 -7.61 -14.81
CA ILE A 140 -0.45 -6.95 -15.96
C ILE A 140 -0.69 -5.45 -15.86
N SER A 141 0.39 -4.67 -15.86
CA SER A 141 0.32 -3.22 -15.86
C SER A 141 1.26 -2.61 -16.89
N ASP A 142 1.14 -1.30 -17.13
CA ASP A 142 2.17 -0.52 -17.82
C ASP A 142 3.56 -0.73 -17.19
N ASN A 143 4.59 -0.78 -18.03
CA ASN A 143 5.96 -0.95 -17.60
C ASN A 143 6.63 0.40 -17.35
N TRP A 144 6.45 0.98 -16.15
CA TRP A 144 7.15 2.20 -15.74
C TRP A 144 8.68 2.04 -15.60
N ARG A 145 9.21 0.85 -15.90
CA ARG A 145 10.63 0.54 -15.90
C ARG A 145 11.20 0.38 -17.32
N SER A 146 10.38 0.30 -18.37
CA SER A 146 10.86 0.25 -19.76
C SER A 146 11.20 1.63 -20.32
N SER A 147 10.75 2.71 -19.68
CA SER A 147 11.13 4.08 -20.01
C SER A 147 12.52 4.40 -19.46
N ASN A 148 13.55 3.98 -20.21
CA ASN A 148 14.91 4.51 -20.14
C ASN A 148 15.53 4.47 -21.53
#